data_AF-A3XLG4-F1
#
_entry.id   AF-A3XLG4-F1
#
_cell.length_a   1.000
_cell.length_b   1.000
_cell.length_c   1.000
_cell.angle_alpha   90.00
_cell.angle_beta   90.00
_cell.angle_gamma   90.00
#
_symmetry.space_group_name_H-M   'P 1'
#
loop_
_entity.id
_entity.type
_entity.pdbx_description
1 polymer ?
#
loop_
_entity_poly.entity_id
_entity_poly.type
_entity_poly.pdbx_seq_one_letter_code
_entity_poly.pdbx_strand_id
1 'polypeptide(L)'
;MDETVNKGLKSSLGLLFSITEFEDFFKNYSQEKKIEGKNGLYLLIESFRENLSQNRELSSEEDILLKHIVECTENEIYANSALKISIVNKVKIPNEEFLKEFLTDFEAIKTGDLSFEEINNGKYKTVKEYISLQGVDGKGLSKLYEKYKDFNHPYIYDLISEPIIQAKNYSNGIAILKKSLKYALRYPNYFWHSLQGVDACATSLYRIQFLLGYEGFREIEKSIENFETKLLKLIFLFLSRVIYMSKDNLLSIDAYSNRARIVRDYKYQFIGIFGIGVIPDIQYISDKYLAYTTATKNNLVGQPFTQLMWDSMKMYRHGSHIPNSSGGYQETEDATWMQLVQRGHLRSINLSEKILEEFENYELNFTNSEIDLICEIALKKNIITTHNNV
;
A
#
# COMPACT_ATOMS: atom_id res chain seq x y z
N MET A 1 -9.60 21.37 -13.83
CA MET A 1 -8.77 21.54 -12.61
C MET A 1 -9.60 22.37 -11.66
N ASP A 2 -9.70 21.96 -10.40
CA ASP A 2 -10.57 22.60 -9.41
C ASP A 2 -10.19 24.08 -9.20
N GLU A 3 -11.18 24.95 -9.00
CA GLU A 3 -10.99 26.40 -8.83
C GLU A 3 -10.13 26.71 -7.59
N THR A 4 -10.23 25.86 -6.57
CA THR A 4 -9.42 25.93 -5.33
C THR A 4 -7.95 25.64 -5.60
N VAL A 5 -7.62 24.63 -6.42
CA VAL A 5 -6.24 24.33 -6.84
C VAL A 5 -5.65 25.53 -7.58
N ASN A 6 -6.43 26.16 -8.46
CA ASN A 6 -5.99 27.38 -9.15
C ASN A 6 -5.70 28.55 -8.20
N LYS A 7 -6.45 28.68 -7.09
CA LYS A 7 -6.24 29.74 -6.10
C LYS A 7 -4.95 29.54 -5.30
N GLY A 8 -4.71 28.31 -4.81
CA GLY A 8 -3.47 27.96 -4.11
C GLY A 8 -2.23 28.14 -4.98
N LEU A 9 -2.30 27.68 -6.24
CA LEU A 9 -1.22 27.85 -7.23
C LEU A 9 -0.94 29.33 -7.55
N LYS A 10 -1.97 30.17 -7.64
CA LYS A 10 -1.81 31.63 -7.84
C LYS A 10 -1.09 32.30 -6.68
N SER A 11 -1.37 31.89 -5.44
CA SER A 11 -0.67 32.40 -4.27
C SER A 11 0.82 32.05 -4.31
N SER A 12 1.15 30.80 -4.68
CA SER A 12 2.54 30.34 -4.83
C SER A 12 3.28 31.04 -5.98
N LEU A 13 2.59 31.33 -7.09
CA LEU A 13 3.12 32.14 -8.20
C LEU A 13 3.39 33.59 -7.80
N GLY A 14 2.56 34.16 -6.93
CA GLY A 14 2.76 35.52 -6.39
C GLY A 14 4.08 35.68 -5.67
N LEU A 15 4.59 34.61 -5.02
CA LEU A 15 5.88 34.61 -4.35
C LEU A 15 7.06 34.73 -5.33
N LEU A 16 6.94 34.25 -6.57
CA LEU A 16 8.02 34.37 -7.56
C LEU A 16 8.29 35.82 -7.96
N PHE A 17 7.29 36.69 -7.89
CA PHE A 17 7.44 38.13 -8.15
C PHE A 17 8.27 38.87 -7.09
N SER A 18 8.64 38.22 -5.98
CA SER A 18 9.63 38.79 -5.07
C SER A 18 11.06 38.70 -5.61
N ILE A 19 11.30 37.91 -6.68
CA ILE A 19 12.57 37.85 -7.38
C ILE A 19 12.49 38.79 -8.59
N THR A 20 13.33 39.82 -8.60
CA THR A 20 13.31 40.93 -9.57
C THR A 20 13.30 40.47 -11.03
N GLU A 21 14.04 39.42 -11.35
CA GLU A 21 14.21 38.89 -12.70
C GLU A 21 13.01 38.04 -13.17
N PHE A 22 12.08 37.69 -12.27
CA PHE A 22 10.98 36.80 -12.61
C PHE A 22 9.98 37.45 -13.57
N GLU A 23 9.67 38.74 -13.42
CA GLU A 23 8.66 39.39 -14.25
C GLU A 23 9.04 39.37 -15.74
N ASP A 24 10.29 39.72 -16.04
CA ASP A 24 10.80 39.73 -17.42
C ASP A 24 10.93 38.32 -17.98
N PHE A 25 11.42 37.37 -17.18
CA PHE A 25 11.44 35.96 -17.55
C PHE A 25 10.03 35.44 -17.87
N PHE A 26 9.06 35.72 -17.01
CA PHE A 26 7.68 35.22 -17.14
C PHE A 26 6.99 35.76 -18.39
N LYS A 27 7.22 37.03 -18.76
CA LYS A 27 6.70 37.63 -20.00
C LYS A 27 7.20 36.86 -21.22
N ASN A 28 8.49 36.56 -21.28
CA ASN A 28 9.09 35.81 -22.40
C ASN A 28 8.62 34.35 -22.41
N TYR A 29 8.65 33.69 -21.25
CA TYR A 29 8.22 32.30 -21.11
C TYR A 29 6.76 32.09 -21.53
N SER A 30 5.87 33.00 -21.13
CA SER A 30 4.42 32.89 -21.40
C SER A 30 4.06 33.14 -22.87
N GLN A 31 4.95 33.77 -23.65
CA GLN A 31 4.76 33.94 -25.09
C GLN A 31 5.07 32.65 -25.86
N GLU A 32 6.00 31.84 -25.36
CA GLU A 32 6.47 30.62 -26.01
C GLU A 32 5.78 29.35 -25.48
N LYS A 33 5.43 29.33 -24.20
CA LYS A 33 4.91 28.15 -23.50
C LYS A 33 3.63 28.47 -22.75
N LYS A 34 2.65 27.58 -22.88
CA LYS A 34 1.44 27.61 -22.05
C LYS A 34 1.73 26.98 -20.68
N ILE A 35 1.36 27.70 -19.62
CA ILE A 35 1.45 27.20 -18.24
C ILE A 35 0.10 26.58 -17.90
N GLU A 36 -0.02 25.27 -18.09
CA GLU A 36 -1.25 24.53 -17.80
C GLU A 36 -1.00 23.46 -16.72
N GLY A 37 -1.73 23.59 -15.61
CA GLY A 37 -1.71 22.63 -14.50
C GLY A 37 -0.35 22.44 -13.80
N LYS A 38 -0.25 21.34 -13.04
CA LYS A 38 0.92 20.96 -12.22
C LYS A 38 2.24 20.99 -13.00
N ASN A 39 2.26 20.34 -14.17
CA ASN A 39 3.47 20.19 -14.96
C ASN A 39 3.93 21.52 -15.56
N GLY A 40 3.00 22.37 -16.00
CA GLY A 40 3.32 23.71 -16.47
C GLY A 40 4.00 24.56 -15.39
N LEU A 41 3.52 24.47 -14.14
CA LEU A 41 4.13 25.20 -13.02
C LEU A 41 5.53 24.70 -12.68
N TYR A 42 5.78 23.38 -12.65
CA TYR A 42 7.15 22.88 -12.43
C TYR A 42 8.09 23.28 -13.54
N LEU A 43 7.65 23.18 -14.80
CA LEU A 43 8.47 23.60 -15.92
C LEU A 43 8.79 25.09 -15.85
N LEU A 44 7.85 25.93 -15.39
CA LEU A 44 8.11 27.35 -15.15
C LEU A 44 9.18 27.54 -14.07
N ILE A 45 9.02 26.90 -12.91
CA ILE A 45 9.94 27.05 -11.77
C ILE A 45 11.34 26.54 -12.12
N GLU A 46 11.46 25.36 -12.73
CA GLU A 46 12.76 24.80 -13.11
C GLU A 46 13.42 25.61 -14.23
N SER A 47 12.67 26.01 -15.27
CA SER A 47 13.23 26.90 -16.30
C SER A 47 13.64 28.26 -15.74
N PHE A 48 12.93 28.77 -14.74
CA PHE A 48 13.32 30.01 -14.07
C PHE A 48 14.59 29.83 -13.24
N ARG A 49 14.69 28.72 -12.49
CA ARG A 49 15.90 28.35 -11.74
C ARG A 49 17.11 28.21 -12.67
N GLU A 50 16.95 27.53 -13.80
CA GLU A 50 17.99 27.39 -14.82
C GLU A 50 18.41 28.75 -15.36
N ASN A 51 17.45 29.61 -15.73
CA ASN A 51 17.73 30.96 -16.21
C ASN A 51 18.48 31.81 -15.17
N LEU A 52 18.10 31.73 -13.90
CA LEU A 52 18.84 32.41 -12.83
C LEU A 52 20.27 31.87 -12.75
N SER A 53 20.45 30.54 -12.71
CA SER A 53 21.77 29.90 -12.58
C SER A 53 22.72 30.18 -13.76
N GLN A 54 22.19 30.43 -14.95
CA GLN A 54 22.97 30.81 -16.13
C GLN A 54 23.43 32.28 -16.06
N ASN A 55 22.65 33.14 -15.40
CA ASN A 55 22.92 34.58 -15.33
C ASN A 55 23.71 34.95 -14.07
N ARG A 56 23.52 34.25 -12.95
CA ARG A 56 24.23 34.45 -11.69
C ARG A 56 24.13 33.25 -10.74
N GLU A 57 24.95 33.27 -9.69
CA GLU A 57 24.82 32.33 -8.58
C GLU A 57 23.49 32.55 -7.85
N LEU A 58 22.80 31.46 -7.54
CA LEU A 58 21.54 31.48 -6.80
C LEU A 58 21.82 31.72 -5.32
N SER A 59 21.13 32.68 -4.70
CA SER A 59 21.23 32.84 -3.25
C SER A 59 20.52 31.68 -2.52
N SER A 60 20.93 31.42 -1.28
CA SER A 60 20.30 30.41 -0.43
C SER A 60 18.82 30.72 -0.17
N GLU A 61 18.47 31.99 0.01
CA GLU A 61 17.09 32.45 0.23
C GLU A 61 16.21 32.18 -1.00
N GLU A 62 16.72 32.43 -2.21
CA GLU A 62 16.02 32.13 -3.46
C GLU A 62 15.83 30.63 -3.67
N ASP A 63 16.84 29.82 -3.39
CA ASP A 63 16.70 28.37 -3.51
C ASP A 63 15.66 27.81 -2.53
N ILE A 64 15.65 28.32 -1.28
CA ILE A 64 14.64 27.98 -0.28
C ILE A 64 13.25 28.41 -0.76
N LEU A 65 13.11 29.62 -1.31
CA LEU A 65 11.84 30.12 -1.82
C LEU A 65 11.31 29.27 -2.97
N LEU A 66 12.14 28.92 -3.95
CA LEU A 66 11.74 28.07 -5.08
C LEU A 66 11.33 26.67 -4.60
N LYS A 67 12.06 26.08 -3.64
CA LYS A 67 11.69 24.82 -3.00
C LYS A 67 10.36 24.92 -2.25
N HIS A 68 10.15 26.00 -1.50
CA HIS A 68 8.91 26.24 -0.76
C HIS A 68 7.69 26.36 -1.69
N ILE A 69 7.84 27.06 -2.82
CA ILE A 69 6.77 27.20 -3.82
C ILE A 69 6.38 25.83 -4.41
N VAL A 70 7.37 24.98 -4.69
CA VAL A 70 7.16 23.59 -5.13
C VAL A 70 6.43 22.78 -4.05
N GLU A 71 6.80 22.94 -2.79
CA GLU A 71 6.15 22.28 -1.66
C GLU A 71 4.69 22.72 -1.49
N CYS A 72 4.41 24.02 -1.47
CA CYS A 72 3.06 24.56 -1.40
C CYS A 72 2.19 24.03 -2.54
N THR A 73 2.75 23.99 -3.75
CA THR A 73 2.10 23.44 -4.94
C THR A 73 1.70 21.97 -4.75
N GLU A 74 2.64 21.11 -4.36
CA GLU A 74 2.37 19.69 -4.13
C GLU A 74 1.32 19.48 -3.02
N ASN A 75 1.40 20.27 -1.95
CA ASN A 75 0.48 20.20 -0.83
C ASN A 75 -0.95 20.58 -1.23
N GLU A 76 -1.13 21.66 -1.98
CA GLU A 76 -2.44 22.10 -2.49
C GLU A 76 -3.04 21.08 -3.46
N ILE A 77 -2.23 20.50 -4.35
CA ILE A 77 -2.69 19.47 -5.28
C ILE A 77 -3.16 18.23 -4.53
N TYR A 78 -2.41 17.80 -3.51
CA TYR A 78 -2.82 16.67 -2.69
C TYR A 78 -4.09 16.97 -1.89
N ALA A 79 -4.16 18.11 -1.21
CA ALA A 79 -5.27 18.47 -0.34
C ALA A 79 -6.61 18.57 -1.09
N ASN A 80 -6.58 19.07 -2.32
CA ASN A 80 -7.77 19.29 -3.15
C ASN A 80 -8.01 18.17 -4.18
N SER A 81 -7.28 17.05 -4.11
CA SER A 81 -7.50 15.93 -5.02
C SER A 81 -8.75 15.16 -4.63
N ALA A 82 -9.63 14.90 -5.61
CA ALA A 82 -10.76 13.99 -5.42
C ALA A 82 -10.35 12.50 -5.31
N LEU A 83 -9.10 12.17 -5.65
CA LEU A 83 -8.56 10.82 -5.60
C LEU A 83 -7.17 10.81 -4.93
N LYS A 84 -7.13 11.15 -3.65
CA LYS A 84 -5.87 11.27 -2.86
C LYS A 84 -5.08 9.96 -2.83
N ILE A 85 -5.77 8.81 -2.83
CA ILE A 85 -5.17 7.47 -2.82
C ILE A 85 -4.27 7.22 -4.04
N SER A 86 -4.41 8.00 -5.12
CA SER A 86 -3.58 7.92 -6.31
C SER A 86 -2.47 8.98 -6.40
N ILE A 87 -2.48 10.00 -5.54
CA ILE A 87 -1.55 11.12 -5.61
C ILE A 87 -0.33 10.88 -4.72
N VAL A 88 0.85 10.96 -5.31
CA VAL A 88 2.13 10.98 -4.59
C VAL A 88 2.63 12.42 -4.54
N ASN A 89 2.76 12.94 -3.32
CA ASN A 89 3.38 14.23 -3.06
C ASN A 89 4.90 13.98 -2.93
N LYS A 90 5.66 14.40 -3.95
CA LYS A 90 7.09 14.09 -4.06
C LYS A 90 7.93 14.78 -3.00
N VAL A 91 7.52 15.95 -2.51
CA VAL A 91 8.28 16.69 -1.49
C VAL A 91 8.12 16.09 -0.09
N LYS A 92 7.10 15.23 0.10
CA LYS A 92 6.86 14.51 1.35
C LYS A 92 7.47 13.10 1.38
N ILE A 93 8.20 12.70 0.34
CA ILE A 93 8.90 11.41 0.34
C ILE A 93 10.13 11.55 1.23
N PRO A 94 10.31 10.67 2.24
CA PRO A 94 11.51 10.69 3.08
C PRO A 94 12.79 10.42 2.27
N ASN A 95 13.95 10.79 2.81
CA ASN A 95 15.21 10.31 2.25
C ASN A 95 15.30 8.79 2.45
N GLU A 96 15.37 8.05 1.35
CA GLU A 96 15.40 6.59 1.29
C GLU A 96 16.59 6.05 0.48
N GLU A 97 17.61 6.88 0.21
CA GLU A 97 18.77 6.49 -0.59
C GLU A 97 19.50 5.27 -0.03
N PHE A 98 19.50 5.12 1.30
CA PHE A 98 20.08 3.98 2.01
C PHE A 98 19.40 2.64 1.70
N LEU A 99 18.15 2.64 1.20
CA LEU A 99 17.43 1.40 0.90
C LEU A 99 18.11 0.59 -0.21
N LYS A 100 18.81 1.26 -1.13
CA LYS A 100 19.55 0.57 -2.20
C LYS A 100 20.70 -0.27 -1.64
N GLU A 101 21.44 0.28 -0.68
CA GLU A 101 22.51 -0.45 0.01
C GLU A 101 21.92 -1.56 0.88
N PHE A 102 20.87 -1.27 1.64
CA PHE A 102 20.17 -2.26 2.45
C PHE A 102 19.70 -3.47 1.64
N LEU A 103 19.07 -3.23 0.47
CA LEU A 103 18.62 -4.31 -0.41
C LEU A 103 19.80 -5.13 -0.95
N THR A 104 20.91 -4.48 -1.30
CA THR A 104 22.12 -5.18 -1.75
C THR A 104 22.66 -6.10 -0.66
N ASP A 105 22.74 -5.60 0.57
CA ASP A 105 23.19 -6.38 1.73
C ASP A 105 22.20 -7.50 2.08
N PHE A 106 20.89 -7.26 1.96
CA PHE A 106 19.85 -8.28 2.20
C PHE A 106 19.90 -9.40 1.15
N GLU A 107 20.12 -9.08 -0.12
CA GLU A 107 20.31 -10.10 -1.16
C GLU A 107 21.58 -10.93 -0.90
N ALA A 108 22.65 -10.32 -0.40
CA ALA A 108 23.92 -11.00 -0.12
C ALA A 108 23.84 -12.05 1.00
N ILE A 109 22.83 -11.98 1.88
CA ILE A 109 22.63 -12.93 2.98
C ILE A 109 21.64 -14.05 2.65
N LYS A 110 21.05 -14.06 1.44
CA LYS A 110 20.18 -15.15 0.99
C LYS A 110 21.02 -16.39 0.67
N THR A 111 20.58 -17.55 1.13
CA THR A 111 21.32 -18.81 0.98
C THR A 111 21.04 -19.52 -0.35
N GLY A 112 19.97 -19.09 -1.06
CA GLY A 112 19.47 -19.78 -2.24
C GLY A 112 18.59 -20.99 -1.92
N ASP A 113 18.49 -21.38 -0.64
CA ASP A 113 17.58 -22.44 -0.21
C ASP A 113 16.13 -22.01 -0.40
N LEU A 114 15.30 -22.94 -0.86
CA LEU A 114 13.87 -22.72 -1.05
C LEU A 114 13.10 -23.82 -0.30
N SER A 115 12.15 -23.41 0.52
CA SER A 115 11.17 -24.31 1.12
C SER A 115 9.75 -23.88 0.74
N PHE A 116 8.82 -24.83 0.78
CA PHE A 116 7.44 -24.61 0.39
C PHE A 116 6.52 -25.06 1.53
N GLU A 117 5.70 -24.15 2.03
CA GLU A 117 4.72 -24.42 3.09
C GLU A 117 3.30 -24.27 2.56
N GLU A 118 2.41 -25.23 2.83
CA GLU A 118 1.04 -25.20 2.32
C GLU A 118 0.19 -24.19 3.11
N ILE A 119 -0.37 -23.18 2.44
CA ILE A 119 -1.02 -22.02 3.10
C ILE A 119 -2.50 -22.27 3.39
N ASN A 120 -3.13 -23.24 2.73
CA ASN A 120 -4.58 -23.49 2.83
C ASN A 120 -4.91 -24.97 2.59
N ASN A 121 -4.73 -25.80 3.61
CA ASN A 121 -5.12 -27.21 3.54
C ASN A 121 -6.63 -27.32 3.25
N GLY A 122 -6.99 -27.85 2.07
CA GLY A 122 -8.39 -28.18 1.71
C GLY A 122 -9.19 -27.13 0.91
N LYS A 123 -8.60 -25.99 0.51
CA LYS A 123 -9.31 -24.98 -0.33
C LYS A 123 -9.66 -25.50 -1.73
N TYR A 124 -8.85 -26.41 -2.26
CA TYR A 124 -9.13 -27.16 -3.48
C TYR A 124 -8.87 -28.65 -3.24
N LYS A 125 -9.69 -29.54 -3.81
CA LYS A 125 -9.46 -31.00 -3.73
C LYS A 125 -8.20 -31.45 -4.50
N THR A 126 -7.72 -30.67 -5.46
CA THR A 126 -6.68 -31.07 -6.41
C THR A 126 -5.51 -30.10 -6.52
N VAL A 127 -5.57 -28.92 -5.90
CA VAL A 127 -4.53 -27.88 -6.00
C VAL A 127 -4.13 -27.45 -4.59
N LYS A 128 -2.86 -27.66 -4.25
CA LYS A 128 -2.27 -27.18 -3.01
C LYS A 128 -1.60 -25.84 -3.26
N GLU A 129 -1.98 -24.83 -2.49
CA GLU A 129 -1.33 -23.52 -2.52
C GLU A 129 -0.14 -23.54 -1.56
N TYR A 130 1.06 -23.23 -2.06
CA TYR A 130 2.27 -23.16 -1.25
C TYR A 130 2.78 -21.72 -1.19
N ILE A 131 3.31 -21.31 -0.03
CA ILE A 131 4.18 -20.15 0.09
C ILE A 131 5.61 -20.62 -0.14
N SER A 132 6.34 -19.91 -0.99
CA SER A 132 7.77 -20.12 -1.17
C SER A 132 8.50 -19.31 -0.11
N LEU A 133 9.32 -19.97 0.70
CA LEU A 133 10.17 -19.36 1.70
C LEU A 133 11.61 -19.46 1.24
N GLN A 134 12.31 -18.33 1.25
CA GLN A 134 13.72 -18.26 0.87
C GLN A 134 14.60 -18.30 2.13
N GLY A 135 15.62 -19.15 2.12
CA GLY A 135 16.60 -19.25 3.19
C GLY A 135 17.45 -17.98 3.30
N VAL A 136 17.70 -17.57 4.54
CA VAL A 136 18.51 -16.39 4.89
C VAL A 136 19.50 -16.78 5.99
N ASP A 137 20.76 -16.37 5.86
CA ASP A 137 21.76 -16.56 6.92
C ASP A 137 21.37 -15.75 8.17
N GLY A 138 21.06 -16.45 9.27
CA GLY A 138 20.66 -15.82 10.53
C GLY A 138 21.74 -14.93 11.15
N LYS A 139 23.04 -15.23 10.95
CA LYS A 139 24.12 -14.35 11.42
C LYS A 139 24.19 -13.08 10.58
N GLY A 140 24.12 -13.21 9.26
CA GLY A 140 24.00 -12.11 8.32
C GLY A 140 22.80 -11.21 8.63
N LEU A 141 21.63 -11.80 8.86
CA LEU A 141 20.40 -11.06 9.19
C LEU A 141 20.52 -10.26 10.49
N SER A 142 21.14 -10.85 11.52
CA SER A 142 21.37 -10.15 12.79
C SER A 142 22.31 -8.95 12.62
N LYS A 143 23.39 -9.10 11.85
CA LYS A 143 24.31 -8.00 11.53
C LYS A 143 23.62 -6.91 10.70
N LEU A 144 22.79 -7.31 9.74
CA LEU A 144 22.02 -6.40 8.91
C LEU A 144 21.05 -5.57 9.76
N TYR A 145 20.33 -6.19 10.68
CA TYR A 145 19.46 -5.48 11.61
C TYR A 145 20.23 -4.47 12.45
N GLU A 146 21.37 -4.84 13.03
CA GLU A 146 22.18 -3.92 13.82
C GLU A 146 22.70 -2.73 13.00
N LYS A 147 23.04 -2.93 11.72
CA LYS A 147 23.48 -1.86 10.81
C LYS A 147 22.36 -0.87 10.48
N TYR A 148 21.14 -1.35 10.30
CA TYR A 148 20.04 -0.57 9.72
C TYR A 148 18.91 -0.19 10.70
N LYS A 149 18.93 -0.69 11.95
CA LYS A 149 17.83 -0.48 12.92
C LYS A 149 17.52 0.98 13.23
N ASP A 150 18.49 1.89 13.13
CA ASP A 150 18.38 3.30 13.52
C ASP A 150 17.85 4.20 12.38
N PHE A 151 17.70 3.66 11.16
CA PHE A 151 17.06 4.36 10.04
C PHE A 151 15.53 4.47 10.21
N ASN A 152 14.95 3.75 11.18
CA ASN A 152 13.54 3.84 11.56
C ASN A 152 12.53 3.66 10.39
N HIS A 153 12.89 2.85 9.40
CA HIS A 153 12.09 2.66 8.19
C HIS A 153 11.24 1.37 8.25
N PRO A 154 9.91 1.42 7.98
CA PRO A 154 9.03 0.24 8.05
C PRO A 154 9.47 -0.89 7.12
N TYR A 155 9.94 -0.58 5.91
CA TYR A 155 10.45 -1.57 4.96
C TYR A 155 11.63 -2.40 5.48
N ILE A 156 12.58 -1.78 6.21
CA ILE A 156 13.69 -2.52 6.84
C ILE A 156 13.13 -3.48 7.89
N TYR A 157 12.22 -2.98 8.74
CA TYR A 157 11.65 -3.78 9.83
C TYR A 157 10.81 -4.94 9.31
N ASP A 158 9.98 -4.73 8.29
CA ASP A 158 9.15 -5.78 7.71
C ASP A 158 10.03 -6.90 7.10
N LEU A 159 10.97 -6.54 6.22
CA LEU A 159 11.86 -7.51 5.56
C LEU A 159 12.75 -8.29 6.52
N ILE A 160 13.19 -7.68 7.63
CA ILE A 160 13.96 -8.38 8.65
C ILE A 160 13.06 -9.27 9.52
N SER A 161 11.87 -8.80 9.88
CA SER A 161 10.95 -9.54 10.75
C SER A 161 10.46 -10.84 10.09
N GLU A 162 10.27 -10.83 8.78
CA GLU A 162 9.76 -11.95 8.00
C GLU A 162 10.53 -13.27 8.23
N PRO A 163 11.81 -13.39 7.85
CA PRO A 163 12.55 -14.63 8.00
C PRO A 163 12.66 -15.07 9.47
N ILE A 164 12.66 -14.12 10.42
CA ILE A 164 12.70 -14.43 11.86
C ILE A 164 11.39 -15.09 12.32
N ILE A 165 10.25 -14.56 11.86
CA ILE A 165 8.92 -15.13 12.13
C ILE A 165 8.78 -16.50 11.47
N GLN A 166 9.24 -16.66 10.22
CA GLN A 166 9.20 -17.93 9.50
C GLN A 166 10.10 -19.00 10.15
N ALA A 167 11.23 -18.58 10.76
CA ALA A 167 12.06 -19.44 11.60
C ALA A 167 11.43 -19.75 12.97
N LYS A 168 10.16 -19.36 13.20
CA LYS A 168 9.39 -19.55 14.45
C LYS A 168 10.00 -18.85 15.67
N ASN A 169 10.91 -17.90 15.46
CA ASN A 169 11.42 -17.03 16.51
C ASN A 169 10.47 -15.83 16.70
N TYR A 170 9.25 -16.12 17.15
CA TYR A 170 8.18 -15.14 17.24
C TYR A 170 8.51 -13.98 18.17
N SER A 171 9.20 -14.22 19.29
CA SER A 171 9.57 -13.16 20.24
C SER A 171 10.38 -12.05 19.59
N ASN A 172 11.42 -12.41 18.84
CA ASN A 172 12.26 -11.41 18.15
C ASN A 172 11.55 -10.85 16.91
N GLY A 173 10.92 -11.74 16.12
CA GLY A 173 10.28 -11.37 14.87
C GLY A 173 9.13 -10.39 15.07
N ILE A 174 8.22 -10.66 16.01
CA ILE A 174 7.08 -9.79 16.33
C ILE A 174 7.56 -8.48 16.95
N ALA A 175 8.61 -8.50 17.79
CA ALA A 175 9.19 -7.27 18.36
C ALA A 175 9.73 -6.32 17.28
N ILE A 176 10.32 -6.84 16.20
CA ILE A 176 10.77 -6.05 15.05
C ILE A 176 9.57 -5.62 14.20
N LEU A 177 8.63 -6.53 13.88
CA LEU A 177 7.41 -6.24 13.12
C LEU A 177 6.61 -5.09 13.75
N LYS A 178 6.51 -5.06 15.09
CA LYS A 178 5.87 -3.99 15.86
C LYS A 178 6.39 -2.60 15.50
N LYS A 179 7.67 -2.47 15.15
CA LYS A 179 8.26 -1.17 14.74
C LYS A 179 7.69 -0.71 13.40
N SER A 180 7.44 -1.62 12.46
CA SER A 180 6.74 -1.31 11.20
C SER A 180 5.26 -0.99 11.44
N LEU A 181 4.57 -1.81 12.24
CA LEU A 181 3.14 -1.65 12.55
C LEU A 181 2.78 -0.29 13.15
N LYS A 182 3.69 0.33 13.92
CA LYS A 182 3.48 1.68 14.48
C LYS A 182 3.19 2.74 13.42
N TYR A 183 3.72 2.58 12.20
CA TYR A 183 3.43 3.48 11.08
C TYR A 183 2.12 3.14 10.38
N ALA A 184 1.77 1.85 10.31
CA ALA A 184 0.56 1.39 9.62
C ALA A 184 -0.73 1.61 10.43
N LEU A 185 -0.64 1.53 11.77
CA LEU A 185 -1.78 1.58 12.69
C LEU A 185 -2.13 2.99 13.18
N ARG A 186 -1.43 4.02 12.69
CA ARG A 186 -1.58 5.41 13.17
C ARG A 186 -1.39 6.45 12.07
N TYR A 187 -2.29 7.42 12.05
CA TYR A 187 -2.13 8.68 11.36
C TYR A 187 -1.45 9.74 12.27
N PRO A 188 -0.59 10.64 11.74
CA PRO A 188 -0.11 10.70 10.35
C PRO A 188 0.92 9.61 10.04
N ASN A 189 0.83 9.03 8.85
CA ASN A 189 1.85 8.11 8.34
C ASN A 189 2.92 8.90 7.58
N TYR A 190 4.11 9.00 8.17
CA TYR A 190 5.27 9.70 7.57
C TYR A 190 5.68 9.15 6.19
N PHE A 191 5.45 7.86 5.97
CA PHE A 191 5.79 7.16 4.73
C PHE A 191 4.62 7.07 3.73
N TRP A 192 3.52 7.80 3.92
CA TRP A 192 2.32 7.74 3.06
C TRP A 192 2.58 8.03 1.57
N HIS A 193 3.68 8.73 1.27
CA HIS A 193 4.11 9.07 -0.09
C HIS A 193 5.28 8.20 -0.59
N SER A 194 5.81 7.31 0.25
CA SER A 194 6.85 6.34 -0.11
C SER A 194 6.23 5.01 -0.53
N LEU A 195 6.58 4.50 -1.72
CA LEU A 195 6.05 3.21 -2.17
C LEU A 195 6.55 2.08 -1.26
N GLN A 196 7.85 2.07 -0.93
CA GLN A 196 8.48 1.09 -0.06
C GLN A 196 7.88 1.12 1.34
N GLY A 197 7.62 2.33 1.87
CA GLY A 197 7.03 2.46 3.19
C GLY A 197 5.55 2.07 3.26
N VAL A 198 4.75 2.41 2.25
CA VAL A 198 3.35 1.97 2.14
C VAL A 198 3.25 0.46 1.97
N ASP A 199 4.09 -0.12 1.09
CA ASP A 199 4.13 -1.57 0.85
C ASP A 199 4.46 -2.32 2.13
N ALA A 200 5.49 -1.89 2.86
CA ALA A 200 5.84 -2.44 4.17
C ALA A 200 4.72 -2.34 5.20
N CYS A 201 3.97 -1.23 5.21
CA CYS A 201 2.80 -1.10 6.07
C CYS A 201 1.71 -2.11 5.68
N ALA A 202 1.45 -2.31 4.39
CA ALA A 202 0.48 -3.28 3.89
C ALA A 202 0.86 -4.72 4.28
N THR A 203 2.12 -5.11 4.03
CA THR A 203 2.62 -6.45 4.35
C THR A 203 2.67 -6.70 5.85
N SER A 204 3.07 -5.70 6.66
CA SER A 204 3.08 -5.82 8.12
C SER A 204 1.68 -5.99 8.69
N LEU A 205 0.67 -5.25 8.18
CA LEU A 205 -0.73 -5.41 8.58
C LEU A 205 -1.27 -6.79 8.20
N TYR A 206 -0.92 -7.28 7.01
CA TYR A 206 -1.30 -8.63 6.56
C TYR A 206 -0.65 -9.71 7.44
N ARG A 207 0.63 -9.52 7.80
CA ARG A 207 1.39 -10.44 8.65
C ARG A 207 0.82 -10.52 10.06
N ILE A 208 0.48 -9.39 10.68
CA ILE A 208 -0.15 -9.41 12.01
C ILE A 208 -1.55 -10.03 11.97
N GLN A 209 -2.32 -9.78 10.90
CA GLN A 209 -3.61 -10.46 10.69
C GLN A 209 -3.44 -11.97 10.65
N PHE A 210 -2.46 -12.48 9.89
CA PHE A 210 -2.17 -13.90 9.80
C PHE A 210 -1.75 -14.50 11.16
N LEU A 211 -0.84 -13.83 11.88
CA LEU A 211 -0.35 -14.29 13.18
C LEU A 211 -1.46 -14.39 14.25
N LEU A 212 -2.44 -13.49 14.20
CA LEU A 212 -3.58 -13.52 15.11
C LEU A 212 -4.59 -14.61 14.71
N GLY A 213 -4.91 -14.69 13.42
CA GLY A 213 -6.02 -15.46 12.90
C GLY A 213 -7.35 -15.11 13.58
N TYR A 214 -8.36 -15.97 13.38
CA TYR A 214 -9.71 -15.72 13.89
C TYR A 214 -9.80 -15.62 15.42
N GLU A 215 -9.08 -16.50 16.14
CA GLU A 215 -9.12 -16.50 17.61
C GLU A 215 -8.43 -15.29 18.21
N GLY A 216 -7.31 -14.84 17.63
CA GLY A 216 -6.60 -13.65 18.10
C GLY A 216 -7.46 -12.40 17.91
N PHE A 217 -8.20 -12.32 16.79
CA PHE A 217 -9.17 -11.25 16.55
C PHE A 217 -10.24 -11.23 17.64
N ARG A 218 -10.86 -12.38 17.94
CA ARG A 218 -11.86 -12.49 19.01
C ARG A 218 -11.32 -12.17 20.40
N GLU A 219 -10.05 -12.47 20.67
CA GLU A 219 -9.43 -12.13 21.96
C GLU A 219 -9.22 -10.62 22.07
N ILE A 220 -8.73 -9.97 21.02
CA ILE A 220 -8.47 -8.53 21.00
C ILE A 220 -9.77 -7.72 21.04
N GLU A 221 -10.82 -8.15 20.32
CA GLU A 221 -12.12 -7.45 20.25
C GLU A 221 -12.76 -7.25 21.64
N LYS A 222 -12.39 -8.07 22.63
CA LYS A 222 -12.87 -7.91 24.03
C LYS A 222 -12.28 -6.68 24.72
N SER A 223 -11.13 -6.21 24.26
CA SER A 223 -10.35 -5.12 24.87
C SER A 223 -10.30 -3.87 23.99
N ILE A 224 -10.39 -4.05 22.67
CA ILE A 224 -10.31 -2.98 21.68
C ILE A 224 -11.57 -3.01 20.83
N GLU A 225 -12.41 -1.99 20.97
CA GLU A 225 -13.66 -1.90 20.25
C GLU A 225 -13.44 -1.75 18.74
N ASN A 226 -14.19 -2.53 17.95
CA ASN A 226 -14.15 -2.55 16.49
C ASN A 226 -12.76 -2.89 15.93
N PHE A 227 -11.94 -3.63 16.68
CA PHE A 227 -10.57 -3.98 16.30
C PHE A 227 -10.53 -4.65 14.92
N GLU A 228 -11.32 -5.71 14.73
CA GLU A 228 -11.35 -6.46 13.47
C GLU A 228 -11.71 -5.54 12.30
N THR A 229 -12.73 -4.71 12.46
CA THR A 229 -13.18 -3.78 11.41
C THR A 229 -12.12 -2.73 11.09
N LYS A 230 -11.50 -2.12 12.11
CA LYS A 230 -10.42 -1.13 11.93
C LYS A 230 -9.23 -1.73 11.20
N LEU A 231 -8.77 -2.92 11.63
CA LEU A 231 -7.63 -3.59 11.01
C LEU A 231 -7.91 -3.96 9.55
N LEU A 232 -9.08 -4.52 9.25
CA LEU A 232 -9.47 -4.88 7.88
C LEU A 232 -9.59 -3.65 6.96
N LYS A 233 -10.11 -2.53 7.48
CA LYS A 233 -10.14 -1.26 6.75
C LYS A 233 -8.73 -0.76 6.44
N LEU A 234 -7.80 -0.78 7.40
CA LEU A 234 -6.41 -0.39 7.17
C LEU A 234 -5.72 -1.29 6.15
N ILE A 235 -5.89 -2.62 6.25
CA ILE A 235 -5.36 -3.56 5.24
C ILE A 235 -5.89 -3.20 3.85
N PHE A 236 -7.20 -2.98 3.73
CA PHE A 236 -7.82 -2.58 2.46
C PHE A 236 -7.24 -1.26 1.94
N LEU A 237 -7.09 -0.25 2.80
CA LEU A 237 -6.55 1.07 2.46
C LEU A 237 -5.12 0.97 1.94
N PHE A 238 -4.22 0.33 2.69
CA PHE A 238 -2.81 0.23 2.32
C PHE A 238 -2.61 -0.60 1.04
N LEU A 239 -3.31 -1.72 0.87
CA LEU A 239 -3.27 -2.48 -0.38
C LEU A 239 -3.77 -1.65 -1.57
N SER A 240 -4.84 -0.87 -1.37
CA SER A 240 -5.35 0.05 -2.40
C SER A 240 -4.32 1.12 -2.73
N ARG A 241 -3.66 1.70 -1.72
CA ARG A 241 -2.59 2.68 -1.91
C ARG A 241 -1.43 2.11 -2.72
N VAL A 242 -0.97 0.89 -2.39
CA VAL A 242 0.05 0.19 -3.19
C VAL A 242 -0.39 0.09 -4.65
N ILE A 243 -1.59 -0.44 -4.92
CA ILE A 243 -2.13 -0.59 -6.29
C ILE A 243 -2.04 0.70 -7.10
N TYR A 244 -2.39 1.85 -6.51
CA TYR A 244 -2.38 3.13 -7.23
C TYR A 244 -1.00 3.78 -7.32
N MET A 245 -0.07 3.48 -6.42
CA MET A 245 1.32 3.99 -6.46
C MET A 245 2.22 3.16 -7.38
N SER A 246 1.98 1.86 -7.49
CA SER A 246 2.83 0.90 -8.21
C SER A 246 2.25 0.47 -9.55
N LYS A 247 1.48 1.37 -10.20
CA LYS A 247 0.78 1.09 -11.47
C LYS A 247 1.66 0.29 -12.41
N ASP A 248 1.14 -0.86 -12.81
CA ASP A 248 1.77 -1.72 -13.80
C ASP A 248 3.11 -2.33 -13.32
N ASN A 249 3.20 -2.84 -12.10
CA ASN A 249 4.30 -3.73 -11.68
C ASN A 249 3.83 -4.95 -10.86
N LEU A 250 4.76 -5.84 -10.50
CA LEU A 250 4.50 -7.03 -9.67
C LEU A 250 3.82 -6.70 -8.33
N LEU A 251 4.22 -5.62 -7.65
CA LEU A 251 3.62 -5.22 -6.37
C LEU A 251 2.12 -4.95 -6.51
N SER A 252 1.70 -4.28 -7.59
CA SER A 252 0.27 -4.03 -7.82
C SER A 252 -0.52 -5.32 -8.08
N ILE A 253 0.08 -6.31 -8.75
CA ILE A 253 -0.55 -7.63 -9.00
C ILE A 253 -0.77 -8.36 -7.67
N ASP A 254 0.25 -8.39 -6.81
CA ASP A 254 0.19 -9.00 -5.49
C ASP A 254 -0.81 -8.27 -4.59
N ALA A 255 -0.80 -6.93 -4.61
CA ALA A 255 -1.72 -6.12 -3.82
C ALA A 255 -3.19 -6.34 -4.23
N TYR A 256 -3.50 -6.42 -5.54
CA TYR A 256 -4.83 -6.81 -6.01
C TYR A 256 -5.19 -8.22 -5.52
N SER A 257 -4.27 -9.18 -5.68
CA SER A 257 -4.50 -10.58 -5.30
C SER A 257 -4.77 -10.73 -3.78
N ASN A 258 -4.02 -10.00 -2.95
CA ASN A 258 -4.16 -9.98 -1.50
C ASN A 258 -5.42 -9.23 -1.06
N ARG A 259 -5.78 -8.13 -1.72
CA ARG A 259 -7.04 -7.41 -1.45
C ARG A 259 -8.27 -8.27 -1.80
N ALA A 260 -8.19 -9.05 -2.87
CA ALA A 260 -9.22 -10.05 -3.17
C ALA A 260 -9.32 -11.09 -2.05
N ARG A 261 -8.19 -11.67 -1.62
CA ARG A 261 -8.15 -12.71 -0.57
C ARG A 261 -8.74 -12.21 0.75
N ILE A 262 -8.30 -11.06 1.25
CA ILE A 262 -8.79 -10.53 2.53
C ILE A 262 -10.29 -10.27 2.48
N VAL A 263 -10.81 -9.72 1.37
CA VAL A 263 -12.25 -9.47 1.22
C VAL A 263 -13.06 -10.76 1.24
N ARG A 264 -12.55 -11.81 0.60
CA ARG A 264 -13.22 -13.10 0.57
C ARG A 264 -13.17 -13.82 1.92
N ASP A 265 -11.99 -13.87 2.52
CA ASP A 265 -11.78 -14.62 3.77
C ASP A 265 -12.56 -13.97 4.94
N TYR A 266 -12.76 -12.64 4.87
CA TYR A 266 -13.56 -11.85 5.83
C TYR A 266 -14.87 -11.31 5.23
N LYS A 267 -15.51 -12.07 4.33
CA LYS A 267 -16.68 -11.59 3.57
C LYS A 267 -17.79 -10.98 4.45
N TYR A 268 -18.06 -11.54 5.62
CA TYR A 268 -19.14 -11.06 6.48
C TYR A 268 -18.85 -9.68 7.08
N GLN A 269 -17.60 -9.44 7.49
CA GLN A 269 -17.12 -8.14 7.92
C GLN A 269 -17.17 -7.14 6.77
N PHE A 270 -16.76 -7.57 5.57
CA PHE A 270 -16.77 -6.72 4.39
C PHE A 270 -18.18 -6.36 3.89
N ILE A 271 -19.22 -7.14 4.19
CA ILE A 271 -20.61 -6.69 3.98
C ILE A 271 -20.86 -5.40 4.78
N GLY A 272 -20.44 -5.36 6.05
CA GLY A 272 -20.55 -4.16 6.88
C GLY A 272 -19.69 -2.99 6.38
N ILE A 273 -18.43 -3.27 6.01
CA ILE A 273 -17.49 -2.25 5.52
C ILE A 273 -17.95 -1.65 4.19
N PHE A 274 -18.44 -2.46 3.25
CA PHE A 274 -18.95 -1.98 1.97
C PHE A 274 -20.33 -1.31 2.08
N GLY A 275 -21.14 -1.74 3.06
CA GLY A 275 -22.52 -1.30 3.23
C GLY A 275 -23.53 -2.43 3.02
N ILE A 276 -24.67 -2.31 3.68
CA ILE A 276 -25.75 -3.30 3.65
C ILE A 276 -26.19 -3.59 2.20
N GLY A 277 -26.34 -4.87 1.87
CA GLY A 277 -26.77 -5.32 0.54
C GLY A 277 -25.65 -5.43 -0.50
N VAL A 278 -24.40 -5.11 -0.14
CA VAL A 278 -23.27 -5.25 -1.05
C VAL A 278 -22.68 -6.67 -0.99
N ILE A 279 -22.49 -7.29 -2.16
CA ILE A 279 -21.87 -8.60 -2.30
C ILE A 279 -20.33 -8.45 -2.35
N PRO A 280 -19.58 -8.97 -1.34
CA PRO A 280 -18.12 -8.85 -1.30
C PRO A 280 -17.40 -9.59 -2.42
N ASP A 281 -17.98 -10.69 -2.92
CA ASP A 281 -17.38 -11.50 -3.99
C ASP A 281 -17.22 -10.71 -5.30
N ILE A 282 -18.04 -9.68 -5.54
CA ILE A 282 -17.83 -8.76 -6.67
C ILE A 282 -16.45 -8.10 -6.58
N GLN A 283 -15.94 -7.85 -5.36
CA GLN A 283 -14.61 -7.26 -5.16
C GLN A 283 -13.54 -8.28 -5.53
N TYR A 284 -13.73 -9.52 -5.09
CA TYR A 284 -12.85 -10.63 -5.42
C TYR A 284 -12.75 -10.82 -6.94
N ILE A 285 -13.88 -10.86 -7.64
CA ILE A 285 -13.97 -10.99 -9.10
C ILE A 285 -13.20 -9.85 -9.77
N SER A 286 -13.48 -8.60 -9.36
CA SER A 286 -12.80 -7.41 -9.87
C SER A 286 -11.29 -7.48 -9.68
N ASP A 287 -10.82 -7.64 -8.44
CA ASP A 287 -9.41 -7.56 -8.11
C ASP A 287 -8.59 -8.68 -8.76
N LYS A 288 -9.13 -9.91 -8.81
CA LYS A 288 -8.45 -11.02 -9.52
C LYS A 288 -8.33 -10.76 -11.02
N TYR A 289 -9.37 -10.22 -11.66
CA TYR A 289 -9.28 -9.86 -13.08
C TYR A 289 -8.31 -8.70 -13.30
N LEU A 290 -8.37 -7.65 -12.47
CA LEU A 290 -7.47 -6.51 -12.57
C LEU A 290 -6.00 -6.94 -12.39
N ALA A 291 -5.70 -7.82 -11.42
CA ALA A 291 -4.38 -8.43 -11.27
C ALA A 291 -3.90 -9.12 -12.55
N TYR A 292 -4.77 -9.92 -13.19
CA TYR A 292 -4.47 -10.55 -14.48
C TYR A 292 -4.21 -9.53 -15.60
N THR A 293 -5.04 -8.49 -15.71
CA THR A 293 -4.84 -7.45 -16.74
C THR A 293 -3.52 -6.72 -16.54
N THR A 294 -3.14 -6.44 -15.29
CA THR A 294 -1.87 -5.81 -14.95
C THR A 294 -0.68 -6.72 -15.27
N ALA A 295 -0.79 -8.02 -14.99
CA ALA A 295 0.22 -9.01 -15.40
C ALA A 295 0.40 -9.04 -16.92
N THR A 296 -0.71 -9.05 -17.66
CA THR A 296 -0.70 -9.08 -19.13
C THR A 296 -0.05 -7.83 -19.71
N LYS A 297 -0.35 -6.64 -19.17
CA LYS A 297 0.29 -5.37 -19.57
C LYS A 297 1.81 -5.37 -19.35
N ASN A 298 2.29 -6.14 -18.38
CA ASN A 298 3.70 -6.30 -18.05
C ASN A 298 4.38 -7.47 -18.76
N ASN A 299 3.73 -8.07 -19.77
CA ASN A 299 4.21 -9.26 -20.47
C ASN A 299 4.48 -10.47 -19.55
N LEU A 300 3.84 -10.50 -18.37
CA LEU A 300 3.91 -11.63 -17.46
C LEU A 300 2.89 -12.66 -17.90
N VAL A 301 3.37 -13.62 -18.69
CA VAL A 301 2.57 -14.72 -19.25
C VAL A 301 2.94 -16.03 -18.57
N GLY A 302 1.93 -16.80 -18.12
CA GLY A 302 2.15 -18.08 -17.46
C GLY A 302 0.99 -18.53 -16.60
N GLN A 303 1.01 -19.81 -16.21
CA GLN A 303 -0.02 -20.44 -15.37
C GLN A 303 -0.41 -19.62 -14.12
N PRO A 304 0.51 -19.10 -13.28
CA PRO A 304 0.12 -18.37 -12.07
C PRO A 304 -0.69 -17.10 -12.39
N PHE A 305 -0.39 -16.41 -13.49
CA PHE A 305 -1.10 -15.19 -13.87
C PHE A 305 -2.43 -15.49 -14.56
N THR A 306 -2.48 -16.51 -15.44
CA THR A 306 -3.73 -16.96 -16.07
C THR A 306 -4.72 -17.51 -15.03
N GLN A 307 -4.23 -18.07 -13.91
CA GLN A 307 -5.08 -18.53 -12.81
C GLN A 307 -5.88 -17.39 -12.18
N LEU A 308 -5.35 -16.16 -12.12
CA LEU A 308 -6.08 -14.99 -11.63
C LEU A 308 -7.33 -14.70 -12.46
N MET A 309 -7.22 -14.81 -13.79
CA MET A 309 -8.37 -14.70 -14.70
C MET A 309 -9.40 -15.79 -14.41
N TRP A 310 -8.95 -17.04 -14.26
CA TRP A 310 -9.83 -18.17 -13.98
C TRP A 310 -10.51 -18.07 -12.62
N ASP A 311 -9.82 -17.60 -11.58
CA ASP A 311 -10.40 -17.40 -10.25
C ASP A 311 -11.55 -16.38 -10.30
N SER A 312 -11.34 -15.28 -11.04
CA SER A 312 -12.37 -14.28 -11.29
C SER A 312 -13.56 -14.86 -12.07
N MET A 313 -13.30 -15.56 -13.18
CA MET A 313 -14.34 -16.14 -14.04
C MET A 313 -15.14 -17.24 -13.33
N LYS A 314 -14.48 -18.12 -12.56
CA LYS A 314 -15.15 -19.20 -11.82
C LYS A 314 -16.06 -18.62 -10.74
N MET A 315 -15.59 -17.60 -10.02
CA MET A 315 -16.45 -16.90 -9.07
C MET A 315 -17.67 -16.28 -9.75
N TYR A 316 -17.50 -15.63 -10.90
CA TYR A 316 -18.62 -15.10 -11.68
C TYR A 316 -19.62 -16.20 -12.08
N ARG A 317 -19.15 -17.32 -12.64
CA ARG A 317 -20.01 -18.38 -13.18
C ARG A 317 -20.66 -19.26 -12.12
N HIS A 318 -19.98 -19.51 -11.00
CA HIS A 318 -20.38 -20.56 -10.05
C HIS A 318 -20.50 -20.08 -8.60
N GLY A 319 -20.22 -18.80 -8.31
CA GLY A 319 -20.13 -18.33 -6.91
C GLY A 319 -19.07 -19.08 -6.09
N SER A 320 -18.17 -19.81 -6.76
CA SER A 320 -17.21 -20.72 -6.14
C SER A 320 -16.02 -20.93 -7.08
N HIS A 321 -14.88 -21.31 -6.50
CA HIS A 321 -13.76 -21.78 -7.31
C HIS A 321 -13.89 -23.24 -7.76
N ILE A 322 -14.84 -23.98 -7.19
CA ILE A 322 -15.20 -25.32 -7.59
C ILE A 322 -16.46 -25.19 -8.44
N PRO A 323 -16.41 -25.54 -9.75
CA PRO A 323 -17.60 -25.55 -10.59
C PRO A 323 -18.72 -26.34 -9.93
N ASN A 324 -19.90 -25.76 -9.93
CA ASN A 324 -21.09 -26.34 -9.35
C ASN A 324 -22.30 -26.02 -10.23
N SER A 325 -23.43 -26.64 -9.91
CA SER A 325 -24.70 -26.46 -10.61
C SER A 325 -25.65 -25.49 -9.89
N SER A 326 -25.17 -24.76 -8.87
CA SER A 326 -26.04 -23.86 -8.07
C SER A 326 -26.25 -22.49 -8.70
N GLY A 327 -25.72 -22.27 -9.91
CA GLY A 327 -25.61 -20.94 -10.50
C GLY A 327 -24.56 -20.09 -9.77
N GLY A 328 -24.10 -19.03 -10.43
CA GLY A 328 -23.24 -18.02 -9.83
C GLY A 328 -23.79 -16.63 -10.06
N TYR A 329 -22.93 -15.62 -9.93
CA TYR A 329 -23.29 -14.23 -10.25
C TYR A 329 -23.72 -14.03 -11.70
N GLN A 330 -23.36 -14.95 -12.60
CA GLN A 330 -23.91 -15.00 -13.96
C GLN A 330 -25.45 -15.13 -13.99
N GLU A 331 -26.03 -15.80 -13.00
CA GLU A 331 -27.47 -16.08 -12.93
C GLU A 331 -28.18 -15.19 -11.90
N THR A 332 -27.47 -14.79 -10.83
CA THR A 332 -28.06 -13.99 -9.74
C THR A 332 -27.91 -12.48 -9.92
N GLU A 333 -26.96 -12.03 -10.75
CA GLU A 333 -26.78 -10.61 -11.07
C GLU A 333 -27.20 -10.32 -12.50
N ASP A 334 -27.97 -9.25 -12.70
CA ASP A 334 -28.23 -8.70 -14.03
C ASP A 334 -27.02 -7.87 -14.50
N ALA A 335 -25.90 -8.55 -14.70
CA ALA A 335 -24.64 -7.96 -15.10
C ALA A 335 -23.70 -8.99 -15.74
N THR A 336 -23.02 -8.58 -16.80
CA THR A 336 -21.90 -9.34 -17.39
C THR A 336 -20.69 -9.33 -16.45
N TRP A 337 -19.79 -10.30 -16.64
CA TRP A 337 -18.53 -10.38 -15.90
C TRP A 337 -17.76 -9.06 -15.87
N MET A 338 -17.62 -8.39 -17.02
CA MET A 338 -16.90 -7.12 -17.13
C MET A 338 -17.62 -5.96 -16.44
N GLN A 339 -18.95 -5.96 -16.41
CA GLN A 339 -19.71 -4.98 -15.62
C GLN A 339 -19.46 -5.19 -14.11
N LEU A 340 -19.38 -6.43 -13.63
CA LEU A 340 -19.03 -6.70 -12.23
C LEU A 340 -17.60 -6.30 -11.89
N VAL A 341 -16.64 -6.53 -12.79
CA VAL A 341 -15.26 -6.04 -12.66
C VAL A 341 -15.27 -4.52 -12.51
N GLN A 342 -15.97 -3.80 -13.39
CA GLN A 342 -16.04 -2.34 -13.33
C GLN A 342 -16.70 -1.83 -12.04
N ARG A 343 -17.78 -2.48 -11.58
CA ARG A 343 -18.45 -2.17 -10.30
C ARG A 343 -17.49 -2.33 -9.13
N GLY A 344 -16.74 -3.44 -9.06
CA GLY A 344 -15.75 -3.66 -8.01
C GLY A 344 -14.60 -2.66 -8.05
N HIS A 345 -14.14 -2.28 -9.25
CA HIS A 345 -13.11 -1.25 -9.40
C HIS A 345 -13.56 0.11 -8.84
N LEU A 346 -14.72 0.60 -9.27
CA LEU A 346 -15.29 1.87 -8.80
C LEU A 346 -15.57 1.85 -7.29
N ARG A 347 -16.12 0.75 -6.77
CA ARG A 347 -16.33 0.59 -5.33
C ARG A 347 -15.02 0.68 -4.55
N SER A 348 -13.97 0.03 -5.04
CA SER A 348 -12.67 0.06 -4.36
C SER A 348 -12.07 1.46 -4.29
N ILE A 349 -12.27 2.27 -5.32
CA ILE A 349 -11.87 3.69 -5.33
C ILE A 349 -12.62 4.45 -4.23
N ASN A 350 -13.95 4.44 -4.30
CA ASN A 350 -14.80 5.22 -3.40
C ASN A 350 -14.60 4.81 -1.94
N LEU A 351 -14.48 3.51 -1.68
CA LEU A 351 -14.24 3.00 -0.33
C LEU A 351 -12.86 3.38 0.18
N SER A 352 -11.82 3.32 -0.66
CA SER A 352 -10.47 3.68 -0.22
C SER A 352 -10.37 5.14 0.16
N GLU A 353 -11.00 6.04 -0.59
CA GLU A 353 -11.06 7.47 -0.24
C GLU A 353 -11.85 7.70 1.05
N LYS A 354 -12.98 7.01 1.24
CA LYS A 354 -13.72 7.07 2.51
C LYS A 354 -12.89 6.58 3.69
N ILE A 355 -12.23 5.42 3.56
CA ILE A 355 -11.38 4.87 4.63
C ILE A 355 -10.17 5.78 4.89
N LEU A 356 -9.62 6.42 3.85
CA LEU A 356 -8.56 7.40 4.00
C LEU A 356 -9.03 8.60 4.83
N GLU A 357 -10.23 9.12 4.59
CA GLU A 357 -10.82 10.19 5.39
C GLU A 357 -10.99 9.77 6.86
N GLU A 358 -11.52 8.57 7.13
CA GLU A 358 -11.61 8.01 8.49
C GLU A 358 -10.21 7.91 9.14
N PHE A 359 -9.18 7.54 8.38
CA PHE A 359 -7.81 7.44 8.88
C PHE A 359 -7.18 8.82 9.16
N GLU A 360 -7.36 9.79 8.26
CA GLU A 360 -6.93 11.19 8.41
C GLU A 360 -7.61 11.84 9.63
N ASN A 361 -8.84 11.41 9.97
CA ASN A 361 -9.61 11.82 11.14
C ASN A 361 -9.28 11.03 12.42
N TYR A 362 -8.23 10.20 12.42
CA TYR A 362 -7.77 9.39 13.56
C TYR A 362 -8.77 8.30 14.03
N GLU A 363 -9.82 8.01 13.28
CA GLU A 363 -10.88 7.05 13.67
C GLU A 363 -10.38 5.59 13.65
N LEU A 364 -9.38 5.31 12.82
CA LEU A 364 -8.78 3.97 12.65
C LEU A 364 -7.48 3.79 13.45
N ASN A 365 -7.10 4.78 14.27
CA ASN A 365 -5.84 4.72 15.02
C ASN A 365 -5.90 3.73 16.18
N PHE A 366 -4.72 3.15 16.46
CA PHE A 366 -4.45 2.39 17.68
C PHE A 366 -3.40 3.12 18.53
N THR A 367 -3.64 3.17 19.84
CA THR A 367 -2.70 3.66 20.84
C THR A 367 -1.48 2.73 20.97
N ASN A 368 -0.39 3.21 21.58
CA ASN A 368 0.79 2.38 21.80
C ASN A 368 0.45 1.15 22.67
N SER A 369 -0.35 1.31 23.73
CA SER A 369 -0.80 0.18 24.57
C SER A 369 -1.63 -0.85 23.82
N GLU A 370 -2.47 -0.41 22.88
CA GLU A 370 -3.24 -1.30 22.02
C GLU A 370 -2.35 -2.06 21.05
N ILE A 371 -1.36 -1.39 20.42
CA ILE A 371 -0.36 -2.03 19.55
C ILE A 371 0.44 -3.06 20.35
N ASP A 372 0.83 -2.73 21.58
CA ASP A 372 1.53 -3.64 22.47
C ASP A 372 0.70 -4.90 22.75
N LEU A 373 -0.57 -4.73 23.12
CA LEU A 373 -1.51 -5.82 23.37
C LEU A 373 -1.72 -6.71 22.13
N ILE A 374 -1.88 -6.11 20.94
CA ILE A 374 -2.01 -6.83 19.66
C ILE A 374 -0.81 -7.75 19.44
N CYS A 375 0.40 -7.22 19.63
CA CYS A 375 1.64 -7.98 19.47
C CYS A 375 1.81 -9.06 20.55
N GLU A 376 1.43 -8.79 21.80
CA GLU A 376 1.48 -9.77 22.90
C GLU A 376 0.55 -10.96 22.65
N ILE A 377 -0.69 -10.71 22.21
CA ILE A 377 -1.65 -11.78 21.87
C ILE A 377 -1.13 -12.60 20.67
N ALA A 378 -0.62 -11.94 19.63
CA ALA A 378 0.02 -12.62 18.51
C ALA A 378 1.18 -13.52 18.97
N LEU A 379 2.04 -13.02 19.86
CA LEU A 379 3.16 -13.79 20.40
C LEU A 379 2.71 -15.02 21.19
N LYS A 380 1.80 -14.82 22.16
CA LYS A 380 1.29 -15.88 23.03
C LYS A 380 0.68 -17.03 22.21
N LYS A 381 -0.13 -16.70 21.21
CA LYS A 381 -0.77 -17.69 20.34
C LYS A 381 0.26 -18.55 19.58
N ASN A 382 1.26 -17.91 18.98
CA ASN A 382 2.19 -18.62 18.12
C ASN A 382 3.23 -19.44 18.90
N ILE A 383 3.57 -19.07 20.14
CA ILE A 383 4.41 -19.89 21.03
C ILE A 383 3.66 -21.15 21.51
N ILE A 384 2.40 -21.03 21.92
CA ILE A 384 1.62 -22.16 22.44
C ILE A 384 1.42 -23.24 21.35
N THR A 385 1.15 -22.82 20.11
CA THR A 385 0.94 -23.74 18.97
C THR A 385 2.21 -24.53 18.62
N THR A 386 3.40 -23.98 18.84
CA THR A 386 4.66 -24.71 18.63
C THR A 386 4.95 -25.77 19.68
N HIS A 387 4.50 -25.60 20.92
CA HIS A 387 4.74 -26.58 21.99
C HIS A 387 3.82 -27.79 21.95
N ASN A 388 2.64 -27.68 21.32
CA ASN A 388 1.68 -28.77 21.20
C ASN A 388 1.94 -29.71 20.00
N ASN A 389 2.92 -29.39 19.15
CA ASN A 389 3.26 -30.14 17.94
C ASN A 389 4.68 -30.75 17.97
N VAL A 390 5.29 -30.87 19.15
CA VAL A 390 6.59 -31.54 19.37
C VAL A 390 6.38 -32.88 20.05
#